data_AF-A0A7J2ICL8-F1
#
_entry.id   AF-A0A7J2ICL8-F1
#
_cell.length_a   1.000
_cell.length_b   1.000
_cell.length_c   1.000
_cell.angle_alpha   90.00
_cell.angle_beta   90.00
_cell.angle_gamma   90.00
#
_symmetry.space_group_name_H-M   'P 1'
#
loop_
_entity.id
_entity.type
_entity.pdbx_description
1 polymer ?
#
loop_
_entity_poly.entity_id
_entity_poly.type
_entity_poly.pdbx_seq_one_letter_code
_entity_poly.pdbx_strand_id
1 'polypeptide(L)' 'MYVDSNVIISYINQEFGGKFEVMNYRVEQFFAICIEDKHKLIISDLTVKEISAHTYLSKNEVLDFLEGIGCRIY' A
#
# COMPACT_ATOMS: atom_id res chain seq x y z
N MET A 1 -11.75 -2.70 -4.32
CA MET A 1 -11.60 -1.34 -3.79
C MET A 1 -10.37 -0.72 -4.43
N TYR A 2 -10.45 0.52 -4.86
CA TYR A 2 -9.28 1.25 -5.35
C TYR A 2 -8.59 1.92 -4.16
N VAL A 3 -7.29 1.74 -4.05
CA VAL A 3 -6.46 2.36 -3.02
C VAL A 3 -5.62 3.44 -3.69
N ASP A 4 -5.60 4.63 -3.09
CA ASP A 4 -4.79 5.75 -3.55
C ASP A 4 -3.30 5.47 -3.29
N SER A 5 -2.43 5.91 -4.20
CA SER A 5 -0.97 5.76 -4.09
C SER A 5 -0.44 6.36 -2.79
N ASN A 6 -1.00 7.48 -2.32
CA ASN A 6 -0.54 8.16 -1.11
C ASN A 6 -0.65 7.30 0.15
N VAL A 7 -1.70 6.47 0.26
CA VAL A 7 -1.86 5.56 1.41
C VAL A 7 -0.72 4.54 1.44
N ILE A 8 -0.35 4.02 0.27
CA ILE A 8 0.71 3.01 0.12
C ILE A 8 2.09 3.65 0.30
N ILE A 9 2.33 4.82 -0.29
CA ILE A 9 3.59 5.57 -0.15
C ILE A 9 3.86 5.90 1.31
N SER A 10 2.89 6.50 2.01
CA SER A 10 3.05 6.84 3.43
C SER A 10 3.21 5.61 4.31
N TYR A 11 2.62 4.47 3.94
CA TYR A 11 2.83 3.21 4.63
C TYR A 11 4.25 2.66 4.43
N ILE A 12 4.75 2.63 3.18
CA ILE A 12 6.12 2.19 2.86
C ILE A 12 7.17 3.08 3.53
N ASN A 13 7.01 4.40 3.43
CA ASN A 13 7.96 5.37 3.97
C ASN A 13 7.88 5.49 5.52
N GLN A 14 6.95 4.77 6.16
CA GLN A 14 6.67 4.89 7.60
C GLN A 14 6.39 6.34 8.03
N GLU A 15 5.79 7.14 7.14
CA GLU A 15 5.48 8.57 7.37
C GLU A 15 4.46 8.77 8.49
N PHE A 16 3.74 7.71 8.86
CA PHE A 16 2.84 7.70 10.01
C PHE A 16 3.57 7.61 11.37
N GLY A 17 4.91 7.61 11.41
CA GLY A 17 5.70 7.53 12.65
C GLY A 17 5.51 8.70 13.62
N GLY A 18 5.61 8.43 14.92
CA GLY A 18 5.56 9.43 15.99
C GLY A 18 4.14 9.84 16.38
N LYS A 19 3.59 10.91 15.77
CA LYS A 19 2.27 11.46 16.13
C LYS A 19 1.08 10.74 15.50
N PHE A 20 1.33 9.84 14.55
CA PHE A 20 0.30 9.20 13.74
C PHE A 20 0.33 7.66 13.82
N GLU A 21 0.91 7.09 14.90
CA GLU A 21 0.98 5.63 15.08
C GLU A 21 -0.39 4.94 14.98
N VAL A 22 -1.44 5.59 15.49
CA VAL A 22 -2.83 5.11 15.36
C VAL A 22 -3.26 5.00 13.90
N MET A 23 -2.78 5.90 13.05
CA MET A 23 -3.07 5.88 11.61
C MET A 23 -2.32 4.75 10.92
N ASN A 24 -1.06 4.51 11.29
CA ASN A 24 -0.28 3.38 10.80
C ASN A 24 -0.97 2.05 11.13
N TYR A 25 -1.34 1.87 12.40
CA TYR A 25 -2.06 0.68 12.86
C TYR A 25 -3.39 0.48 12.13
N ARG A 26 -4.16 1.56 11.89
CA ARG A 26 -5.43 1.48 11.14
C ARG A 26 -5.23 1.06 9.69
N VAL A 27 -4.16 1.52 9.04
CA VAL A 27 -3.83 1.13 7.66
C VAL A 27 -3.45 -0.35 7.60
N GLU A 28 -2.65 -0.85 8.55
CA GLU A 28 -2.35 -2.27 8.67
C GLU A 28 -3.59 -3.12 8.89
N GLN A 29 -4.45 -2.71 9.83
CA GLN A 29 -5.73 -3.39 10.08
C GLN A 29 -6.64 -3.37 8.84
N PHE A 30 -6.67 -2.26 8.10
CA PHE A 30 -7.44 -2.15 6.86
C PHE A 30 -6.97 -3.19 5.83
N PHE A 31 -5.66 -3.31 5.58
CA PHE A 31 -5.13 -4.30 4.65
C PHE A 31 -5.39 -5.73 5.14
N ALA A 32 -5.22 -5.99 6.44
CA ALA A 32 -5.49 -7.31 7.05
C ALA A 32 -6.96 -7.74 6.86
N ILE A 33 -7.91 -6.86 7.17
CA ILE A 33 -9.35 -7.12 6.98
C ILE A 33 -9.66 -7.36 5.51
N CYS A 34 -9.05 -6.59 4.59
CA CYS A 34 -9.26 -6.80 3.16
C CYS A 34 -8.80 -8.19 2.70
N ILE A 35 -7.69 -8.70 3.25
CA ILE A 35 -7.22 -10.06 2.98
C ILE A 35 -8.18 -11.10 3.60
N GLU A 36 -8.55 -10.93 4.87
CA GLU A 36 -9.42 -11.86 5.61
C GLU A 36 -10.80 -12.01 4.95
N ASP A 37 -11.42 -10.89 4.61
CA ASP A 37 -12.75 -10.83 3.97
C ASP A 37 -12.69 -11.07 2.45
N LYS A 38 -11.51 -11.38 1.91
CA LYS A 38 -11.25 -11.65 0.47
C LYS A 38 -11.68 -10.49 -0.44
N HIS A 39 -11.58 -9.26 0.07
CA HIS A 39 -11.76 -8.06 -0.74
C HIS A 39 -10.62 -7.94 -1.75
N LYS A 40 -10.97 -7.66 -3.01
CA LYS A 40 -9.97 -7.37 -4.04
C LYS A 40 -9.55 -5.91 -3.92
N LEU A 41 -8.31 -5.68 -3.48
CA LEU A 41 -7.65 -4.39 -3.61
C LEU A 41 -7.03 -4.29 -5.00
N ILE A 42 -7.40 -3.24 -5.73
CA ILE A 42 -6.98 -3.04 -7.12
C ILE A 42 -6.25 -1.72 -7.20
N ILE A 43 -5.09 -1.74 -7.86
CA ILE A 43 -4.34 -0.54 -8.20
C ILE A 43 -4.01 -0.52 -9.68
N SER A 44 -3.74 0.67 -10.22
CA SER A 44 -3.37 0.83 -11.62
C SER A 44 -1.86 0.77 -11.84
N ASP A 45 -1.43 0.48 -13.06
CA ASP A 45 -0.02 0.60 -13.47
C ASP A 45 0.55 2.01 -13.23
N LEU A 46 -0.28 3.05 -13.32
CA LEU A 46 0.11 4.43 -13.03
C LEU A 46 0.44 4.59 -11.54
N THR A 47 -0.37 3.99 -10.67
CA THR A 47 -0.15 3.96 -9.21
C THR A 47 1.18 3.28 -8.88
N VAL A 48 1.54 2.18 -9.55
CA VAL A 48 2.83 1.50 -9.35
C VAL A 48 4.01 2.41 -9.71
N LYS A 49 3.91 3.13 -10.83
CA LYS A 49 4.94 4.09 -11.25
C LYS A 49 5.09 5.22 -10.23
N GLU A 50 3.98 5.73 -9.73
CA GLU A 50 3.97 6.80 -8.72
C GLU A 50 4.60 6.33 -7.42
N ILE A 51 4.26 5.14 -6.92
CA ILE A 51 4.87 4.57 -5.72
C ILE A 51 6.38 4.43 -5.90
N SER A 52 6.82 3.83 -7.00
CA SER A 52 8.25 3.63 -7.31
C SER A 52 9.02 4.96 -7.35
N ALA A 53 8.38 6.03 -7.83
CA ALA A 53 8.98 7.36 -7.90
C ALA A 53 9.16 8.03 -6.50
N HIS A 54 8.38 7.61 -5.50
CA HIS A 54 8.34 8.26 -4.17
C HIS A 54 8.92 7.42 -3.03
N THR A 55 9.15 6.11 -3.22
CA THR A 55 9.62 5.21 -2.14
C THR A 55 11.06 4.73 -2.31
N TYR A 56 11.79 5.21 -3.33
CA TYR A 56 13.13 4.72 -3.73
C TYR A 56 13.20 3.21 -4.04
N LEU A 57 12.06 2.52 -4.07
CA LEU A 57 11.95 1.11 -4.41
C LEU A 57 11.94 0.93 -5.93
N SER A 58 12.56 -0.15 -6.39
CA SER A 58 12.40 -0.62 -7.76
C SER A 58 10.96 -1.09 -8.00
N LYS A 59 10.57 -1.16 -9.28
CA LYS A 59 9.25 -1.67 -9.66
C LYS A 59 8.98 -3.04 -9.02
N ASN A 60 9.93 -3.97 -9.07
CA ASN A 60 9.74 -5.31 -8.52
C ASN A 60 9.53 -5.30 -7.01
N GLU A 61 10.29 -4.49 -6.27
CA GLU A 61 10.10 -4.35 -4.81
C GLU A 61 8.71 -3.78 -4.48
N VAL A 62 8.20 -2.84 -5.28
CA VAL A 62 6.83 -2.33 -5.15
C VAL A 62 5.80 -3.43 -5.42
N LEU A 63 6.00 -4.25 -6.47
CA LEU A 63 5.11 -5.37 -6.79
C LEU A 63 5.06 -6.40 -5.65
N ASP A 64 6.22 -6.79 -5.14
CA ASP A 64 6.35 -7.76 -4.05
C ASP A 64 5.66 -7.24 -2.77
N PHE A 65 5.84 -5.96 -2.47
CA PHE A 65 5.16 -5.31 -1.35
C PHE A 65 3.63 -5.31 -1.50
N LEU A 66 3.14 -4.95 -2.68
CA LEU A 66 1.70 -4.91 -2.98
C LEU A 66 1.07 -6.30 -2.87
N GLU A 67 1.74 -7.34 -3.35
CA GLU A 67 1.30 -8.72 -3.19
C GLU A 67 1.21 -9.10 -1.70
N GLY A 68 2.20 -8.70 -0.90
CA GLY A 68 2.23 -8.94 0.55
C GLY A 68 1.04 -8.34 1.32
N ILE A 69 0.49 -7.22 0.85
CA ILE A 69 -0.69 -6.56 1.43
C ILE A 69 -2.01 -6.90 0.70
N GLY A 70 -2.00 -7.89 -0.21
CA GLY A 70 -3.20 -8.37 -0.90
C GLY A 70 -3.69 -7.50 -2.07
N CYS A 71 -2.87 -6.57 -2.55
CA CYS A 71 -3.17 -5.76 -3.73
C CYS A 71 -2.91 -6.52 -5.04
N ARG A 72 -3.75 -6.27 -6.04
CA ARG A 72 -3.59 -6.77 -7.41
C ARG A 72 -3.56 -5.62 -8.41
N ILE A 73 -2.81 -5.81 -9.48
CA ILE A 73 -2.67 -4.82 -10.55
C ILE A 73 -3.71 -5.11 -11.62
N TYR A 74 -4.30 -4.05 -12.16
CA TYR A 74 -5.26 -4.09 -13.25
C TYR A 74 -4.84 -3.14 -14.37
#